data_AF-A0AAW5ATX6-F1
#
_entry.id   AF-A0AAW5ATX6-F1
#
_cell.length_a   1.000
_cell.length_b   1.000
_cell.length_c   1.000
_cell.angle_alpha   90.00
_cell.angle_beta   90.00
_cell.angle_gamma   90.00
#
_symmetry.space_group_name_H-M   'P 1'
#
loop_
_entity.id
_entity.type
_entity.pdbx_description
1 polymer ?
#
loop_
_entity_poly.entity_id
_entity_poly.type
_entity_poly.pdbx_seq_one_letter_code
_entity_poly.pdbx_strand_id
1 'polypeptide(L)'
;MFKLKYVGSQHSDGSNTSFLGINLDEPQQMVRKACQRAIDENIASLQKNFDQFKVNTPLISVSPLKAYIGLKEGVTEKSKFEVLEAELSKEGKMTYKRVGVIQPKENLIWDNRYMASEEQAYGSDFGFTTFRKVSGGDFYPGMLIREIK
;
A
#
# COMPACT_ATOMS: atom_id res chain seq x y z
N MET A 1 -30.68 8.69 -13.14
CA MET A 1 -30.72 7.37 -12.47
C MET A 1 -29.30 6.82 -12.42
N PHE A 2 -28.72 6.64 -11.23
CA PHE A 2 -27.37 6.11 -11.11
C PHE A 2 -27.38 4.60 -11.40
N LYS A 3 -26.41 4.10 -12.17
CA LYS A 3 -26.22 2.67 -12.44
C LYS A 3 -24.91 2.23 -11.79
N LEU A 4 -25.00 1.22 -10.92
CA LEU A 4 -23.82 0.59 -10.32
C LEU A 4 -23.34 -0.54 -11.23
N LYS A 5 -22.02 -0.63 -11.42
CA LYS A 5 -21.37 -1.75 -12.10
C LYS A 5 -20.65 -2.59 -11.06
N TYR A 6 -21.00 -3.88 -10.97
CA TYR A 6 -20.24 -4.81 -10.15
C TYR A 6 -18.85 -5.02 -10.77
N VAL A 7 -17.81 -4.80 -9.97
CA VAL A 7 -16.40 -4.88 -10.41
C VAL A 7 -15.78 -6.23 -10.05
N GLY A 8 -16.17 -6.83 -8.92
CA GLY A 8 -15.71 -8.14 -8.48
C GLY A 8 -15.90 -8.39 -6.98
N SER A 9 -15.44 -9.55 -6.52
CA SER A 9 -15.37 -9.94 -5.10
C SER A 9 -14.03 -10.61 -4.80
N GLN A 10 -13.66 -10.61 -3.53
CA GLN A 10 -12.54 -11.36 -2.98
C GLN A 10 -13.02 -12.09 -1.74
N HIS A 11 -12.47 -13.29 -1.55
CA HIS A 11 -12.64 -14.10 -0.36
C HIS A 11 -11.25 -14.50 0.10
N SER A 12 -10.95 -14.28 1.37
CA SER A 12 -9.73 -14.78 2.01
C SER A 12 -10.11 -15.52 3.28
N ASP A 13 -9.55 -16.72 3.43
CA ASP A 13 -9.51 -17.39 4.72
C ASP A 13 -8.36 -16.76 5.50
N GLY A 14 -8.66 -16.08 6.61
CA GLY A 14 -7.69 -15.26 7.34
C GLY A 14 -6.41 -16.02 7.65
N SER A 15 -5.26 -15.36 7.45
CA SER A 15 -3.95 -15.98 7.69
C SER A 15 -3.67 -16.26 9.18
N ASN A 16 -2.56 -16.96 9.46
CA ASN A 16 -2.06 -17.16 10.82
C ASN A 16 -1.73 -15.81 11.47
N THR A 17 -2.68 -15.28 12.25
CA THR A 17 -2.49 -14.04 12.99
C THR A 17 -1.72 -14.30 14.28
N SER A 18 -0.56 -13.64 14.43
CA SER A 18 0.17 -13.63 15.70
C SER A 18 -0.67 -12.93 16.78
N PHE A 19 -0.69 -13.49 18.00
CA PHE A 19 -1.31 -12.86 19.16
C PHE A 19 -0.28 -12.23 20.12
N LEU A 20 0.98 -12.08 19.68
CA LEU A 20 2.00 -11.35 20.42
C LEU A 20 1.53 -9.91 20.66
N GLY A 21 1.86 -9.35 21.84
CA GLY A 21 1.50 -7.97 22.22
C GLY A 21 0.02 -7.75 22.60
N ILE A 22 -0.80 -8.80 22.66
CA ILE A 22 -2.21 -8.70 23.10
C ILE A 22 -2.33 -8.98 24.58
N ASN A 23 -3.16 -8.20 25.28
CA ASN A 23 -3.58 -8.53 26.63
C ASN A 23 -4.54 -9.73 26.60
N LEU A 24 -4.09 -10.89 27.11
CA LEU A 24 -4.87 -12.13 27.14
C LEU A 24 -6.12 -12.03 28.04
N ASP A 25 -6.14 -11.08 28.97
CA ASP A 25 -7.30 -10.81 29.83
C ASP A 25 -8.44 -10.10 29.07
N GLU A 26 -8.18 -9.63 27.84
CA GLU A 26 -9.15 -8.99 26.95
C GLU A 26 -9.33 -9.80 25.65
N PRO A 27 -10.06 -10.93 25.66
CA PRO A 27 -10.20 -11.80 24.50
C PRO A 27 -10.84 -11.11 23.28
N GLN A 28 -11.59 -10.02 23.49
CA GLN A 28 -12.11 -9.20 22.40
C GLN A 28 -11.01 -8.55 21.54
N GLN A 29 -9.85 -8.24 22.13
CA GLN A 29 -8.71 -7.68 21.37
C GLN A 29 -8.16 -8.70 20.38
N MET A 30 -8.10 -9.98 20.75
CA MET A 30 -7.70 -11.07 19.85
C MET A 30 -8.63 -11.15 18.64
N VAL A 31 -9.95 -11.17 18.89
CA VAL A 31 -10.96 -11.23 17.81
C VAL A 31 -10.86 -10.00 16.91
N ARG A 32 -10.76 -8.79 17.48
CA ARG A 32 -10.61 -7.55 16.70
C ARG A 32 -9.38 -7.58 15.81
N LYS A 33 -8.23 -8.00 16.35
CA LYS A 33 -6.99 -8.09 15.57
C LYS A 33 -7.10 -9.09 14.43
N ALA A 34 -7.62 -10.28 14.70
CA ALA A 34 -7.81 -11.31 13.68
C ALA A 34 -8.74 -10.83 12.55
N CYS A 35 -9.89 -10.25 12.91
CA CYS A 35 -10.82 -9.69 11.94
C CYS A 35 -10.22 -8.52 11.14
N GLN A 36 -9.53 -7.60 11.80
CA GLN A 36 -8.94 -6.42 11.12
C GLN A 36 -7.86 -6.85 10.12
N ARG A 37 -6.99 -7.79 10.47
CA ARG A 37 -5.97 -8.31 9.56
C ARG A 37 -6.59 -9.07 8.38
N ALA A 38 -7.63 -9.86 8.61
CA ALA A 38 -8.37 -10.52 7.54
C ALA A 38 -9.04 -9.51 6.59
N ILE A 39 -9.55 -8.38 7.10
CA ILE A 39 -10.09 -7.30 6.27
C ILE A 39 -8.98 -6.65 5.44
N ASP A 40 -7.84 -6.32 6.06
CA ASP A 40 -6.70 -5.72 5.38
C ASP A 40 -6.18 -6.63 4.24
N GLU A 41 -6.09 -7.95 4.46
CA GLU A 41 -5.73 -8.95 3.44
C GLU A 41 -6.72 -8.99 2.26
N ASN A 42 -8.02 -8.94 2.54
CA ASN A 42 -9.05 -8.88 1.50
C ASN A 42 -8.95 -7.59 0.68
N ILE A 43 -8.70 -6.45 1.34
CA ILE A 43 -8.53 -5.16 0.68
C ILE A 43 -7.28 -5.19 -0.20
N ALA A 44 -6.13 -5.65 0.30
CA ALA A 44 -4.91 -5.80 -0.50
C ALA A 44 -5.14 -6.70 -1.73
N SER A 45 -5.90 -7.78 -1.56
CA SER A 45 -6.27 -8.67 -2.67
C SER A 45 -7.15 -7.97 -3.71
N LEU A 46 -8.11 -7.15 -3.28
CA LEU A 46 -8.92 -6.32 -4.18
C LEU A 46 -8.06 -5.32 -4.95
N GLN A 47 -7.14 -4.63 -4.26
CA GLN A 47 -6.21 -3.65 -4.85
C GLN A 47 -5.33 -4.28 -5.92
N LYS A 48 -4.85 -5.51 -5.68
CA LYS A 48 -4.00 -6.24 -6.62
C LYS A 48 -4.77 -6.76 -7.84
N ASN A 49 -6.00 -7.25 -7.63
CA ASN A 49 -6.77 -7.91 -8.67
C ASN A 49 -7.55 -6.93 -9.55
N PHE A 50 -8.01 -5.81 -9.00
CA PHE A 50 -8.90 -4.86 -9.66
C PHE A 50 -8.31 -3.43 -9.67
N ASP A 51 -8.09 -2.89 -10.86
CA ASP A 51 -7.45 -1.58 -11.03
C ASP A 51 -8.20 -0.42 -10.36
N GLN A 52 -9.53 -0.52 -10.21
CA GLN A 52 -10.36 0.49 -9.56
C GLN A 52 -10.04 0.66 -8.06
N PHE A 53 -9.46 -0.37 -7.45
CA PHE A 53 -9.11 -0.35 -6.04
C PHE A 53 -7.64 -0.01 -5.79
N LYS A 54 -6.79 0.01 -6.83
CA LYS A 54 -5.36 0.32 -6.68
C LYS A 54 -5.15 1.64 -5.95
N VAL A 55 -4.29 1.60 -4.94
CA VAL A 55 -3.92 2.76 -4.15
C VAL A 55 -3.03 3.69 -4.99
N ASN A 56 -3.35 4.98 -4.96
CA ASN A 56 -2.46 6.04 -5.42
C ASN A 56 -1.95 6.76 -4.19
N THR A 57 -0.64 6.79 -4.00
CA THR A 57 0.00 7.48 -2.87
C THR A 57 1.09 8.41 -3.39
N PRO A 58 1.28 9.61 -2.83
CA PRO A 58 2.33 10.52 -3.29
C PRO A 58 3.72 10.08 -2.80
N LEU A 59 4.75 10.36 -3.58
CA LEU A 59 6.13 10.40 -3.10
C LEU A 59 6.26 11.55 -2.10
N ILE A 60 6.63 11.24 -0.87
CA ILE A 60 6.83 12.25 0.19
C ILE A 60 8.26 12.79 0.20
N SER A 61 9.20 12.04 -0.37
CA SER A 61 10.61 12.39 -0.50
C SER A 61 11.19 11.67 -1.71
N VAL A 62 12.23 12.25 -2.31
CA VAL A 62 12.97 11.67 -3.46
C VAL A 62 14.44 11.39 -3.17
N SER A 63 14.96 11.88 -2.03
CA SER A 63 16.30 11.58 -1.54
C SER A 63 16.28 11.19 -0.04
N PRO A 64 16.04 9.90 0.29
CA PRO A 64 15.69 8.81 -0.61
C PRO A 64 14.20 8.84 -1.02
N LEU A 65 13.83 7.99 -1.99
CA LEU A 65 12.44 7.81 -2.42
C LEU A 65 11.60 7.17 -1.32
N LYS A 66 10.54 7.85 -0.86
CA LYS A 66 9.67 7.38 0.23
C LYS A 66 8.21 7.61 -0.12
N ALA A 67 7.33 6.72 0.36
CA ALA A 67 5.87 6.92 0.30
C ALA A 67 5.17 6.23 1.49
N TYR A 68 4.01 6.75 1.86
CA TYR A 68 3.13 6.15 2.87
C TYR A 68 2.34 4.99 2.27
N ILE A 69 2.97 3.82 2.26
CA ILE A 69 2.39 2.55 1.83
C ILE A 69 3.24 1.43 2.44
N GLY A 70 2.66 0.27 2.73
CA GLY A 70 3.35 -0.81 3.43
C GLY A 70 2.68 -2.16 3.28
N LEU A 71 2.97 -3.04 4.23
CA LEU A 71 2.48 -4.43 4.23
C LEU A 71 0.95 -4.53 4.26
N LYS A 72 0.25 -3.55 4.84
CA LYS A 72 -1.22 -3.49 4.85
C LYS A 72 -1.82 -3.43 3.44
N GLU A 73 -1.14 -2.76 2.52
CA GLU A 73 -1.54 -2.67 1.11
C GLU A 73 -0.98 -3.83 0.27
N GLY A 74 -0.35 -4.83 0.89
CA GLY A 74 0.21 -6.00 0.21
C GLY A 74 1.55 -5.74 -0.49
N VAL A 75 2.26 -4.67 -0.12
CA VAL A 75 3.57 -4.35 -0.71
C VAL A 75 4.61 -5.40 -0.34
N THR A 76 5.36 -5.87 -1.34
CA THR A 76 6.47 -6.82 -1.16
C THR A 76 7.74 -6.32 -1.85
N GLU A 77 8.90 -6.94 -1.60
CA GLU A 77 10.12 -6.57 -2.33
C GLU A 77 10.01 -6.82 -3.85
N LYS A 78 9.07 -7.67 -4.26
CA LYS A 78 8.80 -8.00 -5.67
C LYS A 78 7.84 -7.02 -6.34
N SER A 79 7.12 -6.22 -5.56
CA SER A 79 6.18 -5.22 -6.09
C SER A 79 6.90 -4.17 -6.93
N LYS A 80 6.24 -3.70 -7.99
CA LYS A 80 6.74 -2.60 -8.82
C LYS A 80 5.70 -1.49 -8.86
N PHE A 81 6.17 -0.27 -8.85
CA PHE A 81 5.32 0.91 -8.87
C PHE A 81 5.67 1.77 -10.07
N GLU A 82 4.67 2.20 -10.82
CA GLU A 82 4.84 3.30 -11.77
C GLU A 82 4.79 4.63 -11.02
N VAL A 83 5.60 5.59 -11.47
CA VAL A 83 5.55 6.98 -11.01
C VAL A 83 4.76 7.78 -12.04
N LEU A 84 3.77 8.53 -11.56
CA LEU A 84 2.82 9.29 -12.34
C LEU A 84 2.99 10.79 -12.06
N GLU A 85 3.18 11.55 -13.12
CA GLU A 85 3.18 13.01 -13.10
C GLU A 85 1.80 13.53 -13.54
N ALA A 86 1.28 14.51 -12.80
CA ALA A 86 0.02 15.15 -13.11
C ALA A 86 0.23 16.23 -14.17
N GLU A 87 -0.41 16.09 -15.32
CA GLU A 87 -0.40 17.06 -16.42
C GLU A 87 -1.81 17.64 -16.60
N LEU A 88 -1.93 18.97 -16.62
CA LEU A 88 -3.17 19.63 -16.99
C LEU A 88 -3.29 19.60 -18.52
N SER A 89 -4.30 18.92 -19.04
CA SER A 89 -4.57 18.92 -20.48
C SER A 89 -4.93 20.34 -20.96
N LYS A 90 -4.80 20.59 -22.26
CA LYS A 90 -5.21 21.85 -22.89
C LYS A 90 -6.67 22.23 -22.63
N GLU A 91 -7.50 21.25 -22.28
CA GLU A 91 -8.93 21.37 -22.00
C GLU A 91 -9.22 21.54 -20.49
N GLY A 92 -8.18 21.70 -19.65
CA GLY A 92 -8.30 21.86 -18.21
C GLY A 92 -8.55 20.56 -17.45
N LYS A 93 -8.42 19.40 -18.10
CA LYS A 93 -8.61 18.09 -17.45
C LYS A 93 -7.28 17.58 -16.90
N MET A 94 -7.27 17.16 -15.64
CA MET A 94 -6.09 16.53 -15.05
C MET A 94 -5.88 15.13 -15.64
N THR A 95 -4.70 14.90 -16.20
CA THR A 95 -4.25 13.61 -16.72
C THR A 95 -2.99 13.16 -15.99
N TYR A 96 -2.73 11.85 -15.96
CA TYR A 96 -1.56 11.30 -15.29
C TYR A 96 -0.71 10.55 -16.30
N LYS A 97 0.55 10.96 -16.41
CA LYS A 97 1.53 10.37 -17.32
C LYS A 97 2.56 9.58 -16.54
N ARG A 98 2.86 8.36 -17.00
CA ARG A 98 3.94 7.56 -16.43
C ARG A 98 5.30 8.14 -16.79
N VAL A 99 6.11 8.45 -15.78
CA VAL A 99 7.45 9.05 -15.90
C VAL A 99 8.58 8.16 -15.38
N GLY A 100 8.25 7.04 -14.73
CA GLY A 100 9.25 6.10 -14.25
C GLY A 100 8.70 4.86 -13.56
N VAL A 101 9.63 4.07 -13.00
CA VAL A 101 9.35 2.87 -12.21
C VAL A 101 10.23 2.84 -10.98
N ILE A 102 9.65 2.51 -9.85
CA ILE A 102 10.33 2.31 -8.57
C ILE A 102 9.96 0.94 -7.98
N GLN A 103 10.81 0.44 -7.09
CA GLN A 103 10.62 -0.84 -6.41
C GLN A 103 10.94 -0.69 -4.92
N PRO A 104 10.17 -1.30 -4.00
CA PRO A 104 10.49 -1.30 -2.58
C PRO A 104 11.88 -1.90 -2.31
N LYS A 105 12.56 -1.40 -1.29
CA LYS A 105 13.80 -2.02 -0.78
C LYS A 105 13.41 -3.07 0.26
N GLU A 106 13.91 -4.30 0.10
CA GLU A 106 13.56 -5.49 0.90
C GLU A 106 13.50 -5.24 2.41
N ASN A 107 14.50 -4.54 2.97
CA ASN A 107 14.60 -4.29 4.41
C ASN A 107 14.08 -2.91 4.84
N LEU A 108 13.32 -2.21 4.00
CA LEU A 108 12.80 -0.86 4.27
C LEU A 108 11.34 -0.72 3.85
N ILE A 109 10.56 -1.80 4.01
CA ILE A 109 9.10 -1.82 3.82
C ILE A 109 8.45 -1.56 5.17
N TRP A 110 7.50 -0.63 5.22
CA TRP A 110 6.79 -0.28 6.45
C TRP A 110 5.77 -1.35 6.82
N ASP A 111 5.82 -1.84 8.07
CA ASP A 111 4.76 -2.66 8.64
C ASP A 111 3.68 -1.78 9.26
N ASN A 112 2.72 -1.36 8.44
CA ASN A 112 1.57 -0.55 8.83
C ASN A 112 0.32 -1.39 9.14
N ARG A 113 0.47 -2.69 9.38
CA ARG A 113 -0.65 -3.57 9.71
C ARG A 113 -1.19 -3.25 11.11
N TYR A 114 -2.47 -3.53 11.34
CA TYR A 114 -3.07 -3.35 12.65
C TYR A 114 -2.31 -4.13 13.74
N MET A 115 -2.00 -3.44 14.84
CA MET A 115 -1.20 -3.91 15.98
C MET A 115 0.27 -4.26 15.70
N ALA A 116 0.84 -3.87 14.56
CA ALA A 116 2.24 -4.15 14.25
C ALA A 116 3.22 -3.46 15.22
N SER A 117 2.90 -2.24 15.67
CA SER A 117 3.73 -1.49 16.62
C SER A 117 3.72 -2.12 18.02
N GLU A 118 2.57 -2.59 18.46
CA GLU A 118 2.35 -3.27 19.75
C GLU A 118 3.05 -4.63 19.79
N GLU A 119 3.16 -5.29 18.64
CA GLU A 119 3.96 -6.51 18.45
C GLU A 119 5.48 -6.24 18.39
N GLN A 120 5.90 -4.98 18.33
CA GLN A 120 7.28 -4.61 17.98
C GLN A 120 7.74 -5.30 16.69
N ALA A 121 6.82 -5.44 15.72
CA ALA A 121 7.11 -6.07 14.46
C ALA A 121 8.20 -5.27 13.73
N TYR A 122 9.08 -5.97 13.02
CA TYR A 122 10.14 -5.34 12.24
C TYR A 122 9.54 -4.35 11.23
N GLY A 123 10.05 -3.12 11.25
CA GLY A 123 9.62 -2.07 10.34
C GLY A 123 8.31 -1.40 10.72
N SER A 124 7.71 -1.68 11.88
CA SER A 124 6.50 -1.00 12.37
C SER A 124 6.73 0.48 12.71
N ASP A 125 7.97 0.84 13.06
CA ASP A 125 8.43 2.17 13.42
C ASP A 125 8.92 3.01 12.23
N PHE A 126 9.02 2.43 11.03
CA PHE A 126 9.57 3.13 9.85
C PHE A 126 8.72 4.31 9.41
N GLY A 127 7.40 4.22 9.52
CA GLY A 127 6.45 5.26 9.10
C GLY A 127 6.33 5.47 7.59
N PHE A 128 7.14 4.81 6.76
CA PHE A 128 7.08 4.87 5.28
C PHE A 128 7.86 3.71 4.65
N THR A 129 7.51 3.33 3.42
CA THR A 129 8.34 2.43 2.62
C THR A 129 9.36 3.22 1.83
N THR A 130 10.61 2.75 1.82
CA THR A 130 11.69 3.31 1.02
C THR A 130 11.85 2.54 -0.29
N PHE A 131 12.00 3.26 -1.38
CA PHE A 131 12.08 2.70 -2.72
C PHE A 131 13.48 2.90 -3.33
N ARG A 132 13.78 2.06 -4.33
CA ARG A 132 14.85 2.27 -5.31
C ARG A 132 14.26 2.61 -6.66
N LYS A 133 14.94 3.49 -7.40
CA LYS A 133 14.60 3.81 -8.78
C LYS A 133 15.00 2.64 -9.68
N VAL A 134 14.08 2.18 -10.51
CA VAL A 134 14.33 1.15 -11.54
C VAL A 134 14.56 1.82 -12.90
N SER A 135 13.71 2.79 -13.25
CA SER A 135 13.82 3.56 -14.49
C SER A 135 13.09 4.91 -14.38
N GLY A 136 13.33 5.82 -15.32
CA GLY A 136 12.62 7.10 -15.43
C GLY A 136 13.51 8.34 -15.26
N GLY A 137 12.88 9.51 -15.35
CA GLY A 137 13.51 10.82 -15.19
C GLY A 137 13.67 11.23 -13.72
N ASP A 138 13.96 12.50 -13.48
CA ASP A 138 14.01 13.05 -12.13
C ASP A 138 12.60 13.10 -11.53
N PHE A 139 12.50 12.67 -10.28
CA PHE A 139 11.25 12.68 -9.52
C PHE A 139 11.26 13.84 -8.54
N TYR A 140 10.07 14.35 -8.21
CA TYR A 140 9.89 15.33 -7.14
C TYR A 140 8.78 14.90 -6.17
N PRO A 141 8.80 15.38 -4.92
CA PRO A 141 7.74 15.10 -3.96
C PRO A 141 6.36 15.54 -4.46
N GLY A 142 5.34 14.71 -4.27
CA GLY A 142 3.97 14.93 -4.74
C GLY A 142 3.59 14.13 -5.99
N MET A 143 4.56 13.61 -6.75
CA MET A 143 4.26 12.63 -7.82
C MET A 143 3.56 11.40 -7.25
N LEU A 144 2.54 10.87 -7.94
CA LEU A 144 1.80 9.71 -7.46
C LEU A 144 2.51 8.42 -7.84
N ILE A 145 2.40 7.40 -7.00
CA ILE A 145 2.85 6.05 -7.31
C ILE A 145 1.67 5.09 -7.25
N ARG A 146 1.68 4.10 -8.14
CA ARG A 146 0.67 3.06 -8.23
C ARG A 146 1.31 1.72 -8.56
N GLU A 147 0.85 0.65 -7.90
CA GLU A 147 1.38 -0.69 -8.16
C GLU A 147 1.00 -1.18 -9.58
N ILE A 148 1.98 -1.77 -10.26
CA ILE A 148 1.83 -2.39 -11.58
C ILE A 148 1.99 -3.91 -11.49
N LYS A 149 1.29 -4.64 -12.36
CA LYS A 149 1.39 -6.10 -12.48
C LYS A 149 2.66 -6.50 -13.22
#